data_AF-A0A6V7TML0-F1
#
_entry.id   AF-A0A6V7TML0-F1
#
_cell.length_a   1.000
_cell.length_b   1.000
_cell.length_c   1.000
_cell.angle_alpha   90.00
_cell.angle_beta   90.00
_cell.angle_gamma   90.00
#
_symmetry.space_group_name_H-M   'P 1'
#
loop_
_entity.id
_entity.type
_entity.pdbx_description
1 polymer ?
#
loop_
_entity_poly.entity_id
_entity_poly.type
_entity_poly.pdbx_seq_one_letter_code
_entity_poly.pdbx_strand_id
1 'polypeptide(L)'
;MNAQLHGQLISAMRQTCKAALKKHVGALRLVAAMYECKVQTPEQMLGKVQAVLSNKRAKVYSEEINEISGLFEISAHLPVIESFSFCDQLRKRSSGKASAQLEFSGWQLIDEDPFWEPSTEEEMEEFGRPSVQIQNQARQYMDAVRRRKGLPTEDVIVVCAEKQRNLKRNK
;
A
#
# COMPACT_ATOMS: atom_id res chain seq x y z
N MET A 1 21.94 17.56 -38.86
CA MET A 1 21.83 16.37 -37.98
C MET A 1 20.35 16.04 -37.80
N ASN A 2 19.92 14.82 -38.14
CA ASN A 2 18.50 14.45 -38.27
C ASN A 2 17.78 14.42 -36.92
N ALA A 3 16.83 15.35 -36.70
CA ALA A 3 15.98 15.37 -35.51
C ALA A 3 15.20 14.05 -35.29
N GLN A 4 14.90 13.34 -36.39
CA GLN A 4 14.22 12.04 -36.36
C GLN A 4 15.05 10.93 -35.69
N LEU A 5 16.37 10.93 -35.89
CA LEU A 5 17.28 9.96 -35.24
C LEU A 5 17.34 10.17 -33.72
N HIS A 6 17.31 11.43 -33.28
CA HIS A 6 17.33 11.79 -31.87
C HIS A 6 16.06 11.31 -31.14
N GLY A 7 14.88 11.48 -31.76
CA GLY A 7 13.62 10.99 -31.21
C GLY A 7 13.58 9.47 -31.08
N GLN A 8 14.10 8.75 -32.09
CA GLN A 8 14.22 7.29 -32.05
C GLN A 8 15.14 6.82 -30.92
N LEU A 9 16.29 7.49 -30.73
CA LEU A 9 17.22 7.17 -29.65
C LEU A 9 16.59 7.33 -28.26
N ILE A 10 15.87 8.43 -28.03
CA ILE A 10 15.18 8.68 -26.75
C ILE A 10 14.12 7.62 -26.48
N SER A 11 13.31 7.27 -27.49
CA SER A 11 12.30 6.23 -27.36
C SER A 11 12.92 4.86 -27.10
N ALA A 12 13.98 4.51 -27.82
CA ALA A 12 14.70 3.26 -27.64
C ALA A 12 15.26 3.15 -26.22
N MET A 13 15.95 4.18 -25.72
CA MET A 13 16.49 4.19 -24.36
C MET A 13 15.42 4.08 -23.29
N ARG A 14 14.29 4.79 -23.44
CA ARG A 14 13.16 4.67 -22.50
C ARG A 14 12.60 3.24 -22.47
N GLN A 15 12.47 2.61 -23.64
CA GLN A 15 11.94 1.24 -23.75
C GLN A 15 12.91 0.21 -23.19
N THR A 16 14.21 0.33 -23.45
CA THR A 16 15.24 -0.59 -22.94
C THR A 16 15.35 -0.51 -21.42
N CYS A 17 15.41 0.69 -20.84
CA CYS A 17 15.42 0.86 -19.38
C CYS A 17 14.16 0.26 -18.74
N LYS A 18 12.97 0.48 -19.32
CA LYS A 18 11.72 -0.09 -18.82
C LYS A 18 11.71 -1.62 -18.93
N ALA A 19 12.22 -2.17 -20.02
CA ALA A 19 12.30 -3.62 -20.23
C ALA A 19 13.30 -4.28 -19.27
N ALA A 20 14.45 -3.65 -19.03
CA ALA A 20 15.44 -4.12 -18.05
C ALA A 20 14.84 -4.18 -16.64
N LEU A 21 14.18 -3.10 -16.20
CA LEU A 21 13.49 -3.09 -14.89
C LEU A 21 12.41 -4.17 -14.80
N LYS A 22 11.61 -4.37 -15.86
CA LYS A 22 10.62 -5.45 -15.92
C LYS A 22 11.20 -6.86 -15.88
N LYS A 23 12.47 -7.07 -16.24
CA LYS A 23 13.09 -8.40 -16.08
C LYS A 23 13.46 -8.68 -14.63
N HIS A 24 13.63 -7.63 -13.81
CA HIS A 24 13.92 -7.72 -12.39
C HIS A 24 12.68 -7.54 -11.51
N VAL A 25 11.51 -8.00 -11.98
CA VAL A 25 10.23 -7.81 -11.29
C VAL A 25 10.27 -8.32 -9.84
N GLY A 26 10.90 -9.47 -9.58
CA GLY A 26 11.02 -10.03 -8.22
C GLY A 26 11.85 -9.19 -7.23
N ALA A 27 12.68 -8.26 -7.71
CA ALA A 27 13.57 -7.43 -6.88
C ALA A 27 13.09 -5.97 -6.74
N LEU A 28 12.09 -5.54 -7.53
CA LEU A 28 11.58 -4.19 -7.44
C LEU A 28 10.59 -4.07 -6.28
N ARG A 29 10.80 -3.06 -5.44
CA ARG A 29 9.96 -2.78 -4.28
C ARG A 29 9.51 -1.32 -4.33
N LEU A 30 8.31 -1.08 -3.81
CA LEU A 30 7.83 0.28 -3.66
C LEU A 30 8.48 0.92 -2.44
N VAL A 31 8.79 2.20 -2.58
CA VAL A 31 9.26 3.03 -1.48
C VAL A 31 8.12 3.97 -1.11
N ALA A 32 7.62 3.86 0.11
CA ALA A 32 6.55 4.68 0.65
C ALA A 32 7.09 5.78 1.55
N ALA A 33 6.43 6.94 1.49
CA ALA A 33 6.62 8.00 2.46
C ALA A 33 6.03 7.56 3.80
N MET A 34 6.75 7.83 4.89
CA MET A 34 6.36 7.48 6.25
C MET A 34 6.26 8.73 7.12
N TYR A 35 5.25 8.74 7.99
CA TYR A 35 5.17 9.64 9.13
C TYR A 35 5.72 8.94 10.37
N GLU A 36 6.49 9.66 11.18
CA GLU A 36 6.61 9.38 12.60
C GLU A 36 5.33 9.86 13.28
N CYS A 37 4.63 8.92 13.90
CA CYS A 37 3.37 9.14 14.57
C CYS A 37 3.57 8.99 16.07
N LYS A 38 3.35 10.07 16.82
CA LYS A 38 3.35 10.09 18.28
C LYS A 38 1.93 10.19 18.77
N VAL A 39 1.45 9.17 19.47
CA VAL A 39 0.08 9.11 20.00
C VAL A 39 0.13 9.16 21.52
N GLN A 40 -0.69 10.03 22.10
CA GLN A 40 -0.89 10.12 23.54
C GLN A 40 -2.30 9.63 23.88
N THR A 41 -2.40 8.71 24.85
CA THR A 41 -3.67 8.11 25.24
C THR A 41 -3.66 7.62 26.70
N PRO A 42 -4.79 7.62 27.41
CA PRO A 42 -4.91 6.89 28.68
C PRO A 42 -4.96 5.37 28.45
N GLU A 43 -4.60 4.60 29.48
CA GLU A 43 -4.57 3.12 29.47
C GLU A 43 -5.88 2.49 28.99
N GLN A 44 -7.01 3.03 29.44
CA GLN A 44 -8.36 2.55 29.12
C GLN A 44 -8.65 2.49 27.61
N MET A 45 -7.94 3.31 26.81
CA MET A 45 -8.17 3.43 25.37
C MET A 45 -7.02 2.85 24.54
N LEU A 46 -5.97 2.32 25.18
CA LEU A 46 -4.75 1.81 24.57
C LEU A 46 -5.03 0.75 23.49
N GLY A 47 -5.83 -0.27 23.83
CA GLY A 47 -6.20 -1.31 22.87
C GLY A 47 -6.98 -0.79 21.66
N LYS A 48 -7.79 0.27 21.82
CA LYS A 48 -8.50 0.90 20.70
C LYS A 48 -7.54 1.68 19.81
N VAL A 49 -6.54 2.35 20.38
CA VAL A 49 -5.50 3.08 19.65
C VAL A 49 -4.64 2.11 18.84
N GLN A 50 -4.16 1.04 19.46
CA GLN A 50 -3.39 -0.02 18.78
C GLN A 50 -4.19 -0.63 17.62
N ALA A 51 -5.50 -0.86 17.81
CA ALA A 51 -6.36 -1.32 16.73
C ALA A 51 -6.45 -0.32 15.56
N VAL A 52 -6.49 0.99 15.81
CA VAL A 52 -6.48 2.00 14.73
C VAL A 52 -5.13 2.02 14.02
N LEU A 53 -4.02 1.99 14.76
CA LEU A 53 -2.66 1.94 14.21
C LEU A 53 -2.46 0.70 13.33
N SER A 54 -2.85 -0.47 13.81
CA SER A 54 -2.78 -1.73 13.07
C SER A 54 -3.64 -1.72 11.81
N ASN A 55 -4.87 -1.20 11.88
CA ASN A 55 -5.73 -1.03 10.70
C ASN A 55 -5.13 -0.11 9.64
N LYS A 56 -4.35 0.88 10.05
CA LYS A 56 -3.60 1.78 9.16
C LYS A 56 -2.20 1.28 8.81
N ARG A 57 -1.90 0.02 9.15
CA ARG A 57 -0.62 -0.64 8.87
C ARG A 57 0.59 0.10 9.45
N ALA A 58 0.39 0.82 10.56
CA ALA A 58 1.46 1.48 11.27
C ALA A 58 2.29 0.46 12.05
N LYS A 59 3.61 0.63 12.06
CA LYS A 59 4.53 -0.21 12.84
C LYS A 59 4.93 0.52 14.11
N VAL A 60 4.41 0.06 15.25
CA VAL A 60 4.78 0.56 16.57
C VAL A 60 6.17 0.04 16.93
N TYR A 61 7.03 0.92 17.45
CA TYR A 61 8.39 0.57 17.87
C TYR A 61 8.73 0.99 19.30
N SER A 62 8.00 1.94 19.88
CA SER A 62 8.10 2.29 21.30
C SER A 62 6.70 2.55 21.85
N GLU A 63 6.47 2.07 23.07
CA GLU A 63 5.27 2.27 23.86
C GLU A 63 5.71 2.47 25.31
N GLU A 64 5.64 3.70 25.78
CA GLU A 64 6.16 4.12 27.07
C GLU A 64 5.09 4.90 27.84
N ILE A 65 5.19 4.91 29.17
CA ILE A 65 4.32 5.72 30.01
C ILE A 65 5.07 6.99 30.36
N ASN A 66 4.47 8.14 30.04
CA ASN A 66 5.02 9.42 30.46
C ASN A 66 4.71 9.62 31.95
N GLU A 67 5.72 9.48 32.80
CA GLU A 67 5.60 9.53 34.27
C GLU A 67 5.00 10.83 34.80
N ILE A 68 5.16 11.94 34.07
CA ILE A 68 4.66 13.26 34.49
C ILE A 68 3.15 13.36 34.22
N SER A 69 2.72 12.95 33.03
CA SER A 69 1.31 13.07 32.61
C SER A 69 0.45 11.86 32.98
N GLY A 70 1.07 10.72 33.27
CA GLY A 70 0.40 9.43 33.46
C GLY A 70 -0.26 8.87 32.19
N LEU A 71 0.04 9.44 31.01
CA LEU A 71 -0.48 8.98 29.73
C LEU A 71 0.52 8.05 29.04
N PHE A 72 0.02 7.13 28.24
CA PHE A 72 0.82 6.33 27.33
C PHE A 72 1.22 7.17 26.13
N GLU A 73 2.49 7.11 25.78
CA GLU A 73 3.08 7.69 24.58
C GLU A 73 3.53 6.56 23.65
N ILE A 74 2.89 6.47 22.49
CA ILE A 74 3.14 5.43 21.49
C ILE A 74 3.81 6.08 20.31
N SER A 75 4.98 5.57 19.93
CA SER A 75 5.73 5.99 18.75
C SER A 75 5.67 4.92 17.67
N ALA A 76 5.22 5.31 16.48
CA ALA A 76 4.99 4.39 15.36
C ALA A 76 5.34 5.01 14.01
N HIS A 77 5.76 4.18 13.05
CA HIS A 77 5.86 4.59 11.65
C HIS A 77 4.54 4.31 10.92
N LEU A 78 3.91 5.35 10.38
CA LEU A 78 2.64 5.30 9.67
C LEU A 78 2.85 5.61 8.17
N PRO A 79 2.45 4.74 7.23
CA PRO A 79 2.50 5.07 5.80
C PRO A 79 1.63 6.29 5.48
N VAL A 80 2.19 7.27 4.76
CA VAL A 80 1.49 8.52 4.41
C VAL A 80 0.22 8.22 3.60
N ILE A 81 0.25 7.24 2.71
CA ILE A 81 -0.91 6.84 1.90
C ILE A 81 -2.08 6.31 2.75
N GLU A 82 -1.81 5.73 3.93
CA GLU A 82 -2.83 5.23 4.88
C GLU A 82 -3.28 6.28 5.89
N SER A 83 -2.52 7.36 6.04
CA SER A 83 -2.76 8.39 7.06
C SER A 83 -4.07 9.17 6.89
N PHE A 84 -4.71 9.09 5.71
CA PHE A 84 -5.95 9.81 5.45
C PHE A 84 -7.04 9.44 6.46
N SER A 85 -7.64 10.47 7.07
CA SER A 85 -8.63 10.36 8.16
C SER A 85 -8.14 9.63 9.42
N PHE A 86 -6.84 9.39 9.59
CA PHE A 86 -6.30 8.69 10.76
C PHE A 86 -6.65 9.40 12.08
N CYS A 87 -6.33 10.71 12.18
CA CYS A 87 -6.60 11.48 13.40
C CYS A 87 -8.10 11.53 13.75
N ASP A 88 -8.97 11.54 12.75
CA ASP A 88 -10.43 11.54 12.96
C ASP A 88 -10.93 10.17 13.42
N GLN A 89 -10.42 9.09 12.84
CA GLN A 89 -10.73 7.72 13.30
C GLN A 89 -10.24 7.49 14.72
N LEU A 90 -9.02 7.96 15.04
CA LEU A 90 -8.44 7.87 16.36
C LEU A 90 -9.30 8.61 17.40
N ARG A 91 -9.69 9.85 17.13
CA ARG A 91 -10.58 10.63 18.00
C ARG A 91 -11.95 9.97 18.16
N LYS A 92 -12.56 9.50 17.07
CA LYS A 92 -13.87 8.82 17.13
C LYS A 92 -13.83 7.55 17.98
N ARG A 93 -12.85 6.67 17.77
CA ARG A 93 -12.72 5.43 18.55
C ARG A 93 -12.31 5.67 20.00
N SER A 94 -11.57 6.75 20.26
CA SER A 94 -11.15 7.14 21.59
C SER A 94 -12.12 8.08 22.34
N SER A 95 -13.28 8.43 21.74
CA SER A 95 -14.16 9.48 22.30
C SER A 95 -13.43 10.80 22.57
N GLY A 96 -12.42 11.12 21.75
CA GLY A 96 -11.56 12.30 21.86
C GLY A 96 -10.45 12.20 22.91
N LYS A 97 -10.32 11.07 23.62
CA LYS A 97 -9.32 10.89 24.70
C LYS A 97 -7.91 10.56 24.20
N ALA A 98 -7.75 10.26 22.91
CA ALA A 98 -6.46 10.04 22.30
C ALA A 98 -6.19 11.10 21.22
N SER A 99 -4.96 11.59 21.17
CA SER A 99 -4.47 12.55 20.18
C SER A 99 -3.19 12.05 19.55
N ALA A 100 -3.00 12.34 18.26
CA ALA A 100 -1.79 11.99 17.54
C ALA A 100 -1.17 13.20 16.85
N GLN A 101 0.15 13.21 16.81
CA GLN A 101 0.97 14.11 16.01
C GLN A 101 1.64 13.31 14.89
N LEU A 102 1.73 13.91 13.70
CA LEU A 102 2.30 13.28 12.51
C LEU A 102 3.40 14.18 11.98
N GLU A 103 4.62 13.67 11.93
CA GLU A 103 5.79 14.36 11.38
C GLU A 103 6.40 13.50 10.27
N PHE A 104 6.83 14.13 9.17
CA PHE A 104 7.44 13.37 8.07
C PHE A 104 8.82 12.86 8.49
N SER A 105 9.00 11.54 8.49
CA SER A 105 10.26 10.91 8.92
C SER A 105 11.15 10.51 7.75
N GLY A 106 10.56 10.21 6.59
CA GLY A 106 11.32 9.84 5.39
C GLY A 106 10.63 8.80 4.52
N TRP A 107 11.46 7.97 3.89
CA TRP A 107 11.07 6.99 2.89
C TRP A 107 11.48 5.59 3.34
N GLN A 108 10.55 4.64 3.26
CA GLN A 108 10.79 3.25 3.66
C GLN A 108 10.36 2.30 2.56
N LEU A 109 11.12 1.22 2.39
CA LEU A 109 10.81 0.14 1.46
C LEU A 109 9.63 -0.68 2.01
N ILE A 110 8.62 -0.89 1.15
CA ILE A 110 7.54 -1.85 1.41
C ILE A 110 8.05 -3.23 1.03
N ASP A 111 8.03 -4.16 1.98
CA ASP A 111 8.52 -5.53 1.80
C ASP A 111 7.48 -6.45 1.12
N GLU A 112 6.89 -5.95 0.04
CA GLU A 112 5.96 -6.69 -0.80
C GLU A 112 6.25 -6.37 -2.27
N ASP A 113 6.27 -7.40 -3.11
CA ASP A 113 6.43 -7.22 -4.56
C ASP A 113 5.07 -6.84 -5.20
N PRO A 114 4.89 -5.63 -5.75
CA PRO A 114 3.63 -5.23 -6.39
C PRO A 114 3.23 -6.07 -7.62
N PHE A 115 4.08 -6.96 -8.12
CA PHE A 115 3.80 -7.83 -9.26
C PHE A 115 3.91 -9.33 -8.91
N TRP A 116 3.87 -9.68 -7.63
CA TRP A 116 3.89 -11.07 -7.22
C TRP A 116 2.68 -11.83 -7.76
N GLU A 117 2.94 -12.97 -8.38
CA GLU A 117 1.94 -13.90 -8.90
C GLU A 117 2.32 -15.32 -8.43
N PRO A 118 1.36 -16.14 -7.97
CA PRO A 118 1.64 -17.52 -7.58
C PRO A 118 2.06 -18.31 -8.82
N SER A 119 3.22 -18.95 -8.75
CA SER A 119 3.82 -19.67 -9.88
C SER A 119 3.88 -21.17 -9.65
N THR A 120 3.96 -21.58 -8.39
CA THR A 120 4.10 -22.98 -7.97
C THR A 120 2.72 -23.58 -7.71
N GLU A 121 2.57 -24.90 -7.91
CA GLU A 121 1.28 -25.59 -7.69
C GLU A 121 0.78 -25.44 -6.25
N GLU A 122 1.69 -25.52 -5.26
CA GLU A 122 1.39 -25.28 -3.84
C GLU A 122 0.90 -23.84 -3.58
N GLU A 123 1.57 -22.83 -4.15
CA GLU A 123 1.16 -21.42 -4.04
C GLU A 123 -0.21 -21.18 -4.69
N MET A 124 -0.49 -21.88 -5.79
CA MET A 124 -1.76 -21.81 -6.50
C MET A 124 -2.91 -22.48 -5.73
N GLU A 125 -2.62 -23.51 -4.92
CA GLU A 125 -3.60 -24.12 -4.02
C GLU A 125 -3.94 -23.18 -2.86
N GLU A 126 -2.93 -22.51 -2.27
CA GLU A 126 -3.11 -21.59 -1.14
C GLU A 126 -3.78 -20.27 -1.56
N PHE A 127 -3.24 -19.60 -2.57
CA PHE A 127 -3.66 -18.26 -2.98
C PHE A 127 -4.64 -18.25 -4.15
N GLY A 128 -4.92 -19.42 -4.72
CA GLY A 128 -5.75 -19.58 -5.90
C GLY A 128 -4.98 -19.36 -7.20
N ARG A 129 -5.67 -19.64 -8.31
CA ARG A 129 -5.09 -19.44 -9.65
C ARG A 129 -4.84 -17.95 -9.91
N PRO A 130 -3.78 -17.59 -10.67
CA PRO A 130 -3.34 -16.21 -10.92
C PRO A 130 -4.38 -15.28 -11.56
N SER A 131 -5.54 -15.79 -12.00
CA SER A 131 -6.69 -14.97 -12.42
C SER A 131 -7.43 -14.30 -11.26
N VAL A 132 -7.27 -14.78 -10.03
CA VAL A 132 -7.79 -14.12 -8.82
C VAL A 132 -6.71 -13.17 -8.34
N GLN A 133 -6.89 -11.87 -8.60
CA GLN A 133 -5.93 -10.85 -8.21
C GLN A 133 -5.69 -10.89 -6.69
N ILE A 134 -4.57 -11.48 -6.27
CA ILE A 134 -4.10 -11.34 -4.90
C ILE A 134 -3.63 -9.89 -4.76
N GLN A 135 -4.51 -9.04 -4.23
CA GLN A 135 -4.22 -7.62 -4.08
C GLN A 135 -3.39 -7.40 -2.82
N ASN A 136 -2.07 -7.51 -2.94
CA ASN A 136 -1.16 -7.10 -1.88
C ASN A 136 -1.13 -5.56 -1.73
N GLN A 137 -0.59 -5.07 -0.61
CA GLN A 137 -0.58 -3.64 -0.27
C GLN A 137 0.20 -2.84 -1.31
N ALA A 138 1.35 -3.35 -1.74
CA ALA A 138 2.18 -2.69 -2.76
C ALA A 138 1.41 -2.51 -4.07
N ARG A 139 0.68 -3.53 -4.54
CA ARG A 139 -0.17 -3.47 -5.73
C ARG A 139 -1.27 -2.43 -5.57
N GLN A 140 -1.97 -2.44 -4.44
CA GLN A 140 -3.04 -1.47 -4.17
C GLN A 140 -2.54 -0.02 -4.25
N TYR A 141 -1.36 0.26 -3.70
CA TYR A 141 -0.75 1.60 -3.77
C TYR A 141 -0.35 1.98 -5.18
N MET A 142 0.29 1.06 -5.91
CA MET A 142 0.65 1.27 -7.30
C MET A 142 -0.58 1.57 -8.16
N ASP A 143 -1.63 0.77 -8.03
CA ASP A 143 -2.84 0.89 -8.85
C ASP A 143 -3.64 2.14 -8.50
N ALA A 144 -3.71 2.54 -7.22
CA ALA A 144 -4.30 3.81 -6.82
C ALA A 144 -3.61 5.01 -7.50
N VAL A 145 -2.27 5.00 -7.54
CA VAL A 145 -1.50 6.06 -8.21
C VAL A 145 -1.68 6.00 -9.73
N ARG A 146 -1.67 4.80 -10.33
CA ARG A 146 -1.87 4.63 -11.78
C ARG A 146 -3.23 5.13 -12.23
N ARG A 147 -4.31 4.75 -11.54
CA ARG A 147 -5.68 5.23 -11.83
C ARG A 147 -5.76 6.74 -11.78
N ARG A 148 -5.22 7.37 -10.72
CA ARG A 148 -5.18 8.83 -10.60
C ARG A 148 -4.39 9.52 -11.72
N LYS A 149 -3.35 8.85 -12.24
CA LYS A 149 -2.51 9.36 -13.33
C LYS A 149 -3.02 8.98 -14.73
N GLY A 150 -4.13 8.24 -14.84
CA GLY A 150 -4.64 7.74 -16.12
C GLY A 150 -3.73 6.70 -16.77
N LEU A 151 -2.91 5.99 -15.98
CA LEU A 151 -2.07 4.91 -16.45
C LEU A 151 -2.85 3.59 -16.45
N PRO A 152 -2.55 2.66 -17.38
CA PRO A 152 -3.23 1.38 -17.43
C PRO A 152 -2.96 0.55 -16.16
N THR A 153 -4.04 0.08 -15.56
CA THR A 153 -4.07 -0.97 -14.54
C THR A 153 -4.48 -2.28 -15.21
N GLU A 154 -3.97 -3.41 -14.70
CA GLU A 154 -4.33 -4.75 -15.21
C GLU A 154 -5.63 -5.24 -14.56
N ASP A 155 -6.60 -4.34 -14.46
CA ASP A 155 -7.93 -4.66 -13.95
C ASP A 155 -8.63 -5.56 -14.98
N VAL A 156 -9.00 -6.78 -14.58
CA VAL A 156 -9.70 -7.72 -15.46
C VAL A 156 -11.15 -7.24 -15.65
N ILE A 157 -11.40 -6.46 -16.71
CA ILE A 157 -12.74 -5.93 -17.03
C ILE A 157 -13.69 -7.07 -17.43
N VAL A 158 -13.16 -8.17 -17.99
CA VAL A 158 -13.94 -9.33 -18.44
C VAL A 158 -13.18 -10.62 -18.10
N VAL A 159 -13.71 -11.41 -17.15
CA VAL A 159 -13.07 -12.66 -16.70
C VAL A 159 -13.12 -13.76 -17.77
N CYS A 160 -14.18 -13.81 -18.58
CA CYS A 160 -14.30 -14.72 -19.72
C CYS A 160 -15.05 -13.99 -20.86
N ALA A 161 -14.35 -13.61 -21.92
CA ALA A 161 -14.96 -12.92 -23.07
C ALA A 161 -16.10 -13.73 -23.70
N GLU A 162 -16.00 -15.06 -23.70
CA GLU A 162 -16.94 -15.96 -24.37
C GLU A 162 -18.21 -16.27 -23.56
N LYS A 163 -18.20 -16.04 -22.24
CA LYS A 163 -19.30 -16.46 -21.33
C LYS A 163 -20.23 -15.31 -20.89
N GLN A 164 -20.08 -14.11 -21.45
CA GLN A 164 -20.86 -12.93 -21.03
C GLN A 164 -22.39 -13.12 -21.15
N ARG A 165 -22.85 -13.88 -22.15
CA ARG A 165 -24.28 -14.05 -22.43
C ARG A 165 -24.99 -15.05 -21.49
N ASN A 166 -24.24 -15.95 -20.85
CA ASN A 166 -24.80 -17.08 -20.09
C ASN A 166 -24.82 -16.86 -18.56
N LEU A 167 -24.13 -15.85 -18.03
CA LEU A 167 -24.08 -15.56 -16.58
C LEU A 167 -25.42 -15.07 -16.00
N LYS A 168 -26.29 -14.47 -16.82
CA LYS A 168 -27.60 -13.95 -16.36
C LYS A 168 -28.74 -14.96 -16.43
N ARG A 169 -28.52 -16.19 -16.91
CA ARG A 169 -29.62 -17.10 -17.29
C ARG A 169 -30.07 -18.09 -16.22
N ASN A 170 -29.39 -18.17 -15.08
CA ASN A 170 -29.84 -18.96 -13.93
C ASN A 170 -29.89 -18.08 -12.67
N LYS A 171 -31.02 -17.42 -12.48
CA LYS A 171 -31.48 -16.94 -11.18
C LYS A 171 -32.91 -17.41 -10.98
#